data_AF-A0A7C1V218-F1
#
_entry.id   AF-A0A7C1V218-F1
#
_cell.length_a   1.000
_cell.length_b   1.000
_cell.length_c   1.000
_cell.angle_alpha   90.00
_cell.angle_beta   90.00
_cell.angle_gamma   90.00
#
_symmetry.space_group_name_H-M   'P 1'
#
loop_
_entity.id
_entity.type
_entity.pdbx_description
1 polymer ?
#
loop_
_entity_poly.entity_id
_entity_poly.type
_entity_poly.pdbx_seq_one_letter_code
_entity_poly.pdbx_strand_id
1 'polypeptide(L)'
;LATVYRTLALLKEAGLVEEHRLGEDHAHFEAVRETPHYHFTCLECGRVVEFDAPQVMEVVRVLSEREELQVTDVHLFLGGYCARCQEAGGKRQEAGGKKQEARGKRQEAGGKRQEARGKEG
;
A
#
# COMPACT_ATOMS: atom_id res chain seq x y z
N LEU A 1 -6.17 8.48 -27.85
CA LEU A 1 -4.99 7.97 -27.11
C LEU A 1 -4.70 6.52 -27.53
N ALA A 2 -4.25 6.28 -28.77
CA ALA A 2 -4.17 4.91 -29.34
C ALA A 2 -2.78 4.54 -29.88
N THR A 3 -1.99 5.50 -30.35
CA THR A 3 -0.65 5.23 -30.90
C THR A 3 0.37 4.89 -29.80
N VAL A 4 0.31 5.57 -28.64
CA VAL A 4 1.21 5.30 -27.50
C VAL A 4 1.08 3.87 -26.99
N TYR A 5 -0.15 3.40 -26.70
CA TYR A 5 -0.38 2.04 -26.22
C TYR A 5 -0.03 0.96 -27.25
N ARG A 6 -0.23 1.23 -28.55
CA ARG A 6 0.24 0.32 -29.61
C ARG A 6 1.76 0.22 -29.65
N THR A 7 2.46 1.34 -29.52
CA THR A 7 3.93 1.33 -29.43
C THR A 7 4.40 0.57 -28.19
N LEU A 8 3.78 0.77 -27.03
CA LEU A 8 4.12 0.04 -25.80
C LEU A 8 3.88 -1.46 -25.93
N ALA A 9 2.80 -1.88 -26.60
CA ALA A 9 2.55 -3.29 -26.89
C ALA A 9 3.64 -3.89 -27.80
N LEU A 10 4.03 -3.19 -28.86
CA LEU A 10 5.12 -3.63 -29.74
C LEU A 10 6.47 -3.70 -29.01
N LEU A 11 6.76 -2.74 -28.14
CA LEU A 11 7.98 -2.74 -27.33
C LEU A 11 7.97 -3.91 -26.32
N LYS A 12 6.80 -4.27 -25.77
CA LYS A 12 6.64 -5.42 -24.88
C LYS A 12 6.84 -6.74 -25.63
N GLU A 13 6.23 -6.88 -26.81
CA GLU A 13 6.45 -8.03 -27.70
C GLU A 13 7.92 -8.19 -28.10
N ALA A 14 8.62 -7.06 -28.28
CA ALA A 14 10.06 -7.05 -28.56
C ALA A 14 10.95 -7.32 -27.34
N GLY A 15 10.37 -7.49 -26.14
CA GLY A 15 11.13 -7.70 -24.90
C GLY A 15 11.94 -6.47 -24.46
N LEU A 16 11.53 -5.27 -24.89
CA LEU A 16 12.21 -4.01 -24.54
C LEU A 16 11.56 -3.31 -23.36
N VAL A 17 10.28 -3.59 -23.09
CA VAL A 17 9.58 -3.07 -21.91
C VAL A 17 8.77 -4.16 -21.20
N GLU A 18 8.68 -4.04 -19.89
CA GLU A 18 7.83 -4.84 -19.02
C GLU A 18 6.59 -4.05 -18.58
N GLU A 19 5.46 -4.73 -18.43
CA GLU A 19 4.20 -4.16 -17.96
C GLU A 19 3.95 -4.60 -16.51
N HIS A 20 3.90 -3.65 -15.59
CA HIS A 20 3.58 -3.85 -14.20
C HIS A 20 2.18 -3.32 -13.88
N ARG A 21 1.36 -4.14 -13.22
CA ARG A 21 0.05 -3.71 -12.68
C ARG A 21 0.20 -3.45 -11.19
N LEU A 22 0.52 -2.21 -10.84
CA LEU A 22 0.81 -1.78 -9.47
C LEU A 22 -0.46 -1.51 -8.64
N GLY A 23 -1.50 -2.32 -8.81
CA GLY A 23 -2.76 -2.22 -8.05
C GLY A 23 -3.67 -1.03 -8.43
N GLU A 24 -3.29 -0.23 -9.43
CA GLU A 24 -4.13 0.80 -10.05
C GLU A 24 -4.82 0.28 -11.32
N ASP A 25 -5.84 1.00 -11.81
CA ASP A 25 -6.51 0.72 -13.10
C ASP A 25 -5.58 0.94 -14.32
N HIS A 26 -4.34 1.39 -14.11
CA HIS A 26 -3.39 1.76 -15.14
C HIS A 26 -2.18 0.81 -15.12
N ALA A 27 -1.73 0.42 -16.31
CA ALA A 27 -0.52 -0.37 -16.49
C ALA A 27 0.71 0.56 -16.53
N HIS A 28 1.74 0.20 -15.76
CA HIS A 28 3.03 0.87 -15.76
C HIS A 28 3.98 0.13 -16.70
N PHE A 29 4.65 0.85 -17.59
CA PHE A 29 5.61 0.26 -18.52
C PHE A 29 7.01 0.74 -18.17
N GLU A 30 7.94 -0.20 -18.01
CA GLU A 30 9.34 0.06 -17.67
C GLU A 30 10.26 -0.62 -18.68
N ALA A 31 11.43 -0.06 -18.94
CA ALA A 31 12.42 -0.74 -19.78
C ALA A 31 12.93 -2.01 -19.11
N VAL A 32 13.08 -3.09 -19.88
CA VAL A 32 13.64 -4.35 -19.37
C VAL A 32 15.04 -4.12 -18.83
N ARG A 33 15.31 -4.68 -17.65
CA ARG A 33 16.62 -4.61 -16.98
C ARG A 33 17.24 -5.98 -16.85
N GLU A 34 18.57 -6.04 -16.81
CA GLU A 34 19.32 -7.30 -16.64
C GLU A 34 19.14 -7.91 -15.24
N THR A 35 18.84 -7.09 -14.24
CA THR A 35 18.64 -7.51 -12.85
C THR A 35 17.19 -7.29 -12.42
N PRO A 36 16.49 -8.30 -11.88
CA PRO A 36 15.13 -8.13 -11.38
C PRO A 36 15.09 -7.15 -10.20
N HIS A 37 14.29 -6.09 -10.34
CA HIS A 37 13.95 -5.17 -9.24
C HIS A 37 12.44 -5.26 -8.96
N TYR A 38 12.06 -4.91 -7.74
CA TYR A 38 10.68 -5.01 -7.27
C TYR A 38 10.17 -3.67 -6.74
N HIS A 39 8.85 -3.55 -6.67
CA HIS A 39 8.17 -2.32 -6.31
C HIS A 39 7.24 -2.51 -5.11
N PHE A 40 7.31 -1.56 -4.17
CA PHE A 40 6.27 -1.31 -3.19
C PHE A 40 5.47 -0.07 -3.58
N THR A 41 4.15 -0.15 -3.57
CA THR A 41 3.25 0.97 -3.89
C THR A 41 2.40 1.35 -2.67
N CYS A 42 2.46 2.63 -2.28
CA CYS A 42 1.63 3.17 -1.22
C CYS A 42 0.19 3.40 -1.71
N LEU A 43 -0.78 2.74 -1.09
CA LEU A 43 -2.20 2.78 -1.48
C LEU A 43 -2.90 4.11 -1.16
N GLU A 44 -2.28 4.97 -0.33
CA GLU A 44 -2.86 6.27 0.04
C GLU A 44 -2.29 7.43 -0.81
N CYS A 45 -0.99 7.38 -1.13
CA CYS A 45 -0.31 8.51 -1.77
C CYS A 45 0.40 8.17 -3.09
N GLY A 46 0.30 6.93 -3.55
CA GLY A 46 0.92 6.47 -4.80
C GLY A 46 2.46 6.40 -4.75
N ARG A 47 3.09 6.62 -3.59
CA ARG A 47 4.55 6.54 -3.48
C ARG A 47 5.03 5.14 -3.85
N VAL A 48 5.91 5.05 -4.85
CA VAL A 48 6.62 3.84 -5.23
C VAL A 48 7.99 3.79 -4.55
N VAL A 49 8.39 2.59 -4.11
CA VAL A 49 9.74 2.31 -3.60
C VAL A 49 10.30 1.12 -4.39
N GLU A 50 11.39 1.36 -5.09
CA GLU A 50 12.19 0.33 -5.78
C GLU A 50 13.13 -0.37 -4.80
N PHE A 51 13.25 -1.70 -4.89
CA PHE A 51 14.17 -2.49 -4.07
C PHE A 51 14.55 -3.81 -4.74
N ASP A 52 15.69 -4.37 -4.33
CA ASP A 52 16.14 -5.70 -4.72
C ASP A 52 15.65 -6.76 -3.72
N ALA A 53 15.29 -7.95 -4.20
CA ALA A 53 14.90 -9.07 -3.34
C ALA A 53 15.52 -10.40 -3.80
N PRO A 54 16.82 -10.63 -3.51
CA PRO A 54 17.48 -11.90 -3.85
C PRO A 54 16.80 -13.12 -3.22
N GLN A 55 16.04 -12.93 -2.14
CA GLN A 55 15.26 -13.97 -1.47
C GLN A 55 14.16 -14.54 -2.37
N VAL A 56 13.63 -13.77 -3.32
CA VAL A 56 12.63 -14.26 -4.28
C VAL A 56 13.24 -15.33 -5.19
N MET A 57 14.47 -15.12 -5.64
CA MET A 57 15.19 -16.10 -6.46
C MET A 57 15.50 -17.38 -5.68
N GLU A 58 15.77 -17.26 -4.38
CA GLU A 58 15.97 -18.44 -3.53
C GLU A 58 14.68 -19.27 -3.40
N VAL A 59 13.52 -18.62 -3.26
CA VAL A 59 12.21 -19.32 -3.26
C VAL A 59 11.99 -20.04 -4.59
N VAL A 60 12.25 -19.39 -5.72
CA VAL A 60 12.13 -19.99 -7.06
C VAL A 60 13.03 -21.22 -7.19
N ARG A 61 14.29 -21.11 -6.76
CA ARG A 61 15.27 -22.20 -6.80
C ARG A 61 14.79 -23.41 -6.01
N VAL A 62 14.42 -23.19 -4.74
CA VAL A 62 13.95 -24.27 -3.84
C VAL A 62 12.68 -24.92 -4.39
N LEU A 63 11.73 -24.14 -4.92
CA LEU A 63 10.50 -24.69 -5.47
C LEU A 63 10.76 -25.51 -6.73
N SER A 64 11.64 -25.02 -7.61
CA SER A 64 12.01 -25.69 -8.86
C SER A 64 12.70 -27.03 -8.59
N GLU A 65 13.62 -27.07 -7.63
CA GLU A 65 14.33 -28.30 -7.23
C GLU A 65 13.40 -29.31 -6.54
N ARG A 66 12.52 -28.85 -5.65
CA ARG A 66 11.68 -29.74 -4.83
C ARG A 66 10.54 -30.37 -5.62
N GLU A 67 9.97 -29.62 -6.56
CA GLU A 67 8.75 -30.00 -7.29
C GLU A 67 9.03 -30.31 -8.78
N GLU A 68 10.30 -30.32 -9.19
CA GLU A 68 10.74 -30.52 -10.58
C GLU A 68 10.07 -29.55 -11.57
N LEU A 69 9.96 -28.27 -11.17
CA LEU A 69 9.29 -27.23 -11.96
C LEU A 69 10.26 -26.46 -12.84
N GLN A 70 9.78 -26.06 -14.02
CA GLN A 70 10.41 -25.04 -14.85
C GLN A 70 9.65 -23.72 -14.69
N VAL A 71 10.11 -22.87 -13.77
CA VAL A 71 9.52 -21.54 -13.55
C VAL A 71 9.95 -20.61 -14.69
N THR A 72 8.98 -20.05 -15.41
CA THR A 72 9.23 -19.14 -16.53
C THR A 72 9.17 -17.68 -16.12
N ASP A 73 8.35 -17.35 -15.12
CA ASP A 73 8.03 -15.98 -14.74
C ASP A 73 7.76 -15.88 -13.23
N VAL A 74 8.05 -14.71 -12.67
CA VAL A 74 7.77 -14.37 -11.27
C VAL A 74 7.15 -12.98 -11.20
N HIS A 75 5.96 -12.89 -10.63
CA HIS A 75 5.28 -11.62 -10.38
C HIS A 75 5.17 -11.36 -8.89
N LEU A 76 5.86 -10.32 -8.40
CA LEU A 76 5.73 -9.85 -7.02
C LEU A 76 5.10 -8.46 -7.01
N PHE A 77 3.96 -8.34 -6.32
CA PHE A 77 3.30 -7.08 -6.07
C PHE A 77 3.26 -6.81 -4.56
N LEU A 78 3.82 -5.66 -4.13
CA LEU A 78 3.72 -5.21 -2.74
C LEU A 78 2.93 -3.90 -2.68
N GLY A 79 1.78 -3.94 -2.00
CA GLY A 79 0.94 -2.77 -1.73
C GLY A 79 0.77 -2.56 -0.23
N GLY A 80 0.77 -1.30 0.22
CA GLY A 80 0.54 -0.96 1.63
C GLY A 80 0.55 0.52 1.91
N TYR A 81 0.94 0.92 3.13
CA TYR A 81 1.00 2.33 3.52
C TYR A 81 2.44 2.73 3.85
N CYS A 82 2.95 3.79 3.23
CA CYS A 82 4.28 4.30 3.58
C CYS A 82 4.27 4.95 4.97
N ALA A 83 5.44 5.08 5.61
CA ALA A 83 5.59 5.65 6.95
C ALA A 83 4.86 6.99 7.11
N ARG A 84 4.97 7.89 6.13
CA ARG A 84 4.28 9.19 6.11
C ARG A 84 2.76 9.04 6.20
N CYS A 85 2.17 8.10 5.48
CA CYS A 85 0.72 7.87 5.47
C CYS A 85 0.25 7.17 6.74
N GLN A 86 1.05 6.27 7.30
CA GLN A 86 0.76 5.65 8.60
C GLN A 86 0.75 6.70 9.73
N GLU A 87 1.72 7.61 9.74
CA GLU A 87 1.77 8.72 10.72
C GLU A 87 0.60 9.71 10.54
N ALA A 88 0.22 10.02 9.29
CA ALA A 88 -0.92 10.87 9.00
C ALA A 88 -2.26 10.24 9.46
N GLY A 89 -2.39 8.92 9.31
CA GLY A 89 -3.53 8.14 9.80
C GLY A 89 -3.59 8.07 11.33
N GLY A 90 -2.44 7.83 11.99
CA GLY A 90 -2.33 7.79 13.45
C GLY A 90 -2.69 9.12 14.13
N LYS A 91 -2.25 10.25 13.56
CA LYS A 91 -2.60 11.60 14.07
C LYS A 91 -4.11 11.88 14.01
N ARG A 92 -4.82 11.34 13.02
CA ARG A 92 -6.29 11.46 12.92
C ARG A 92 -7.01 10.66 14.01
N GLN A 93 -6.51 9.49 14.39
CA GLN A 93 -7.09 8.64 15.42
C GLN A 93 -6.89 9.23 16.83
N GLU A 94 -5.69 9.74 17.15
CA GLU A 94 -5.43 10.41 18.43
C GLU A 94 -6.26 11.68 18.63
N ALA A 95 -6.41 12.49 17.57
CA ALA A 95 -7.27 13.67 17.58
C ALA A 95 -8.75 13.29 17.80
N GLY A 96 -9.21 12.19 17.20
CA GLY A 96 -10.55 11.64 17.42
C GLY A 96 -10.78 11.17 18.86
N GLY A 97 -9.82 10.44 19.43
CA GLY A 97 -9.85 9.99 20.83
C GLY A 97 -9.90 11.14 21.83
N LYS A 98 -9.03 12.15 21.67
CA LYS A 98 -9.04 13.36 22.53
C LYS A 98 -10.38 14.12 22.45
N LYS A 99 -11.02 14.16 21.28
CA LYS A 99 -12.31 14.82 21.07
C LYS A 99 -13.47 14.06 21.74
N GLN A 100 -13.44 12.73 21.71
CA GLN A 100 -14.41 11.87 22.42
C GLN A 100 -14.25 11.97 23.94
N GLU A 101 -13.01 11.94 24.45
CA GLU A 101 -12.72 12.04 25.88
C GLU A 101 -13.12 13.41 26.45
N ALA A 102 -12.84 14.50 25.72
CA ALA A 102 -13.29 15.84 26.09
C ALA A 102 -14.83 15.97 26.09
N ARG A 103 -15.52 15.29 25.17
CA ARG A 103 -16.99 15.27 25.11
C ARG A 103 -17.59 14.48 26.28
N GLY A 104 -16.97 13.35 26.66
CA GLY A 104 -17.35 12.56 27.84
C GLY A 104 -17.23 13.36 29.14
N LYS A 105 -16.08 14.01 29.36
CA LYS A 105 -15.86 14.89 30.53
C LYS A 105 -16.87 16.04 30.63
N ARG A 106 -17.29 16.58 29.48
CA ARG A 106 -18.30 17.66 29.42
C ARG A 106 -19.72 17.17 29.74
N GLN A 107 -20.05 15.92 29.40
CA GLN A 107 -21.33 15.30 29.72
C GLN A 107 -21.41 14.93 31.21
N GLU A 108 -20.35 14.37 31.79
CA GLU A 108 -20.28 14.07 33.23
C GLU A 108 -20.39 15.33 34.09
N ALA A 109 -19.70 16.41 33.72
CA ALA A 109 -19.80 17.70 34.39
C ALA A 109 -21.22 18.31 34.28
N GLY A 110 -21.91 18.07 33.17
CA GLY A 110 -23.31 18.46 32.98
C GLY A 110 -24.27 17.67 33.87
N GLY A 111 -24.07 16.35 34.00
CA GLY A 111 -24.88 15.47 34.85
C GLY A 111 -24.76 15.82 36.34
N LYS A 112 -23.53 16.03 36.85
CA LYS A 112 -23.30 16.43 38.24
C LYS A 112 -23.98 17.76 38.61
N ARG A 113 -24.16 18.66 37.64
CA ARG A 113 -24.81 19.97 37.83
C ARG A 113 -26.34 19.89 37.90
N GLN A 114 -26.94 18.85 37.31
CA GLN A 114 -28.37 18.56 37.38
C GLN A 114 -28.74 17.85 38.69
N GLU A 115 -27.92 16.91 39.15
CA GLU A 115 -28.11 16.23 40.45
C GLU A 115 -28.03 17.21 41.64
N ALA A 116 -27.13 18.18 41.59
CA ALA A 116 -27.02 19.22 42.63
C ALA A 116 -28.26 20.14 42.71
N ARG A 117 -29.02 20.32 41.62
CA ARG A 117 -30.25 21.13 41.60
C ARG A 117 -31.50 20.36 42.02
N GLY A 118 -31.46 19.03 42.08
CA GLY A 118 -32.59 18.19 42.47
C GLY A 118 -32.67 17.90 43.98
N LYS A 119 -31.72 18.36 44.78
CA LYS A 119 -31.63 18.09 46.24
C LYS A 119 -32.17 19.21 47.14
N GLU A 120 -32.69 20.30 46.57
CA GLU A 120 -33.24 21.46 47.30
C GLU A 120 -34.77 21.58 47.22
N GLY A 121 -35.47 20.51 46.82
CA GLY A 121 -36.94 20.44 46.73
C GLY A 121 -37.56 19.45 47.70
#